data_AF-A0A069B102-F1
#
_entry.id   AF-A0A069B102-F1
#
_cell.length_a   1.000
_cell.length_b   1.000
_cell.length_c   1.000
_cell.angle_alpha   90.00
_cell.angle_beta   90.00
_cell.angle_gamma   90.00
#
_symmetry.space_group_name_H-M   'P 1'
#
loop_
_entity.id
_entity.type
_entity.pdbx_description
1 polymer ?
#
loop_
_entity_poly.entity_id
_entity_poly.type
_entity_poly.pdbx_seq_one_letter_code
_entity_poly.pdbx_strand_id
1 'polypeptide(L)'
;MLMKETAFKTGMCLGSNNLSRLQKAAQQILIVRGYLTSQAIIQPQNMDSGILKLRVSAGEIGDIRYEEKRDGKSAEGSISAFNNNFPYIGTKFSIFAM
;
A
#
# COMPACT_ATOMS: atom_id res chain seq x y z
N MET A 1 -16.33 10.93 2.10
CA MET A 1 -15.06 11.10 2.83
C MET A 1 -14.03 11.83 1.99
N LEU A 2 -13.66 11.31 0.80
CA LEU A 2 -12.74 12.00 -0.12
C LEU A 2 -13.19 13.43 -0.48
N MET A 3 -14.46 13.62 -0.84
CA MET A 3 -14.99 14.97 -1.15
C MET A 3 -15.03 15.90 0.08
N LYS A 4 -15.11 15.35 1.30
CA LYS A 4 -15.08 16.12 2.55
C LYS A 4 -13.67 16.64 2.84
N GLU A 5 -12.65 15.86 2.48
CA GLU A 5 -11.25 16.21 2.72
C GLU A 5 -10.65 17.15 1.67
N THR A 6 -11.29 17.30 0.51
CA THR A 6 -10.66 17.92 -0.66
C THR A 6 -11.32 19.19 -1.17
N ALA A 7 -12.36 19.70 -0.49
CA ALA A 7 -13.17 20.85 -0.93
C ALA A 7 -13.75 20.75 -2.36
N PHE A 8 -13.62 19.59 -3.02
CA PHE A 8 -14.13 19.35 -4.36
C PHE A 8 -15.64 19.14 -4.33
N LYS A 9 -16.33 19.71 -5.32
CA LYS A 9 -17.77 19.56 -5.54
C LYS A 9 -18.02 18.89 -6.89
N THR A 10 -19.09 18.13 -6.98
CA THR A 10 -19.56 17.56 -8.25
C THR A 10 -19.84 18.69 -9.25
N GLY A 11 -19.42 18.51 -10.51
CA GLY A 11 -19.57 19.52 -11.57
C GLY A 11 -18.46 20.58 -11.62
N MET A 12 -17.46 20.54 -10.74
CA MET A 12 -16.29 21.40 -10.86
C MET A 12 -15.36 20.92 -11.99
N CYS A 13 -14.84 21.85 -12.78
CA CYS A 13 -13.77 21.57 -13.74
C CYS A 13 -12.46 21.27 -12.98
N LEU A 14 -12.12 19.99 -12.90
CA LEU A 14 -10.88 19.51 -12.31
C LEU A 14 -9.80 19.47 -13.40
N GLY A 15 -9.14 20.59 -13.67
CA GLY A 15 -7.94 20.60 -14.51
C GLY A 15 -6.82 19.70 -13.94
N SER A 16 -5.76 19.45 -14.71
CA SER A 16 -4.73 18.45 -14.40
C SER A 16 -4.12 18.57 -12.98
N ASN A 17 -3.94 19.80 -12.50
CA ASN A 17 -3.42 20.07 -11.15
C ASN A 17 -4.40 19.62 -10.05
N ASN A 18 -5.69 19.90 -10.23
CA ASN A 18 -6.73 19.52 -9.28
C ASN A 18 -6.98 18.00 -9.31
N LEU A 19 -6.84 17.39 -10.48
CA LEU A 19 -6.89 15.94 -10.64
C LEU A 19 -5.77 15.25 -9.85
N SER A 20 -4.54 15.76 -9.96
CA SER A 20 -3.39 15.27 -9.19
C SER A 20 -3.59 15.44 -7.68
N ARG A 21 -4.20 16.55 -7.25
CA ARG A 21 -4.55 16.77 -5.83
C ARG A 21 -5.60 15.79 -5.32
N LEU A 22 -6.64 15.53 -6.12
CA LEU A 22 -7.66 14.52 -5.80
C LEU A 22 -7.04 13.13 -5.62
N GLN A 23 -6.15 12.74 -6.54
CA GLN A 23 -5.44 11.46 -6.44
C GLN A 23 -4.59 11.38 -5.17
N LYS A 24 -3.83 12.44 -4.84
CA LYS A 24 -3.05 12.50 -3.59
C LYS A 24 -3.91 12.39 -2.34
N ALA A 25 -5.06 13.05 -2.32
CA ALA A 25 -5.97 12.94 -1.18
C ALA A 25 -6.56 11.53 -1.06
N ALA A 26 -6.92 10.90 -2.18
CA ALA A 26 -7.36 9.50 -2.16
C ALA A 26 -6.26 8.56 -1.65
N GLN A 27 -5.00 8.81 -2.04
CA GLN A 27 -3.85 8.09 -1.51
C GLN A 27 -3.67 8.32 0.00
N GLN A 28 -3.81 9.55 0.48
CA GLN A 28 -3.69 9.87 1.91
C GLN A 28 -4.74 9.13 2.74
N ILE A 29 -5.95 8.99 2.23
CA ILE A 29 -7.03 8.23 2.86
C ILE A 29 -6.65 6.74 3.02
N LEU A 30 -5.94 6.16 2.04
CA LEU A 30 -5.42 4.80 2.14
C LEU A 30 -4.35 4.70 3.24
N ILE A 31 -3.41 5.65 3.26
CA ILE A 31 -2.31 5.71 4.24
C ILE A 31 -2.85 5.81 5.67
N VAL A 32 -3.79 6.73 5.93
CA VAL A 32 -4.37 6.93 7.27
C VAL A 32 -5.10 5.68 7.78
N ARG A 33 -5.57 4.82 6.88
CA ARG A 33 -6.20 3.54 7.21
C ARG A 33 -5.22 2.37 7.33
N GLY A 34 -3.93 2.59 7.12
CA GLY A 34 -2.90 1.55 7.20
C GLY A 34 -2.64 0.79 5.90
N TYR A 35 -3.26 1.19 4.78
CA TYR A 35 -3.02 0.58 3.47
C TYR A 35 -1.80 1.21 2.77
N LEU A 36 -0.61 1.01 3.34
CA LEU A 36 0.63 1.66 2.91
C LEU A 36 1.11 1.23 1.51
N THR A 37 0.87 -0.03 1.14
CA THR A 37 1.29 -0.62 -0.15
C THR A 37 0.22 -0.50 -1.23
N SER A 38 -1.00 -0.07 -0.87
CA SER A 38 -2.10 0.13 -1.82
C SER A 38 -1.98 1.48 -2.52
N GLN A 39 -2.48 1.54 -3.75
CA GLN A 39 -2.37 2.74 -4.59
C GLN A 39 -3.72 3.17 -5.17
N ALA A 40 -4.02 4.47 -5.07
CA ALA A 40 -5.11 5.11 -5.79
C ALA A 40 -4.63 5.64 -7.14
N ILE A 41 -5.18 5.12 -8.23
CA ILE A 41 -4.71 5.35 -9.60
C ILE A 41 -5.86 5.88 -10.47
N ILE A 42 -5.54 6.88 -11.29
CA ILE A 42 -6.39 7.33 -12.39
C ILE A 42 -5.82 6.72 -13.66
N GLN A 43 -6.54 5.76 -14.22
CA GLN A 43 -6.15 5.17 -15.50
C GLN A 43 -6.56 6.08 -16.66
N PRO A 44 -5.87 5.99 -17.81
CA PRO A 44 -6.33 6.61 -19.04
C PRO A 44 -7.77 6.20 -19.32
N GLN A 45 -8.66 7.19 -19.41
CA GLN A 45 -10.09 6.99 -19.59
C GLN A 45 -10.65 8.13 -20.44
N ASN A 46 -11.69 7.83 -21.21
CA ASN A 46 -12.47 8.85 -21.90
C ASN A 46 -13.26 9.66 -20.85
N MET A 47 -13.23 10.99 -20.95
CA MET A 47 -13.84 11.92 -19.99
C MET A 47 -15.10 12.62 -20.53
N ASP A 48 -15.59 12.23 -21.71
CA ASP A 48 -16.73 12.87 -22.39
C ASP A 48 -18.03 12.72 -21.58
N SER A 49 -18.16 11.63 -20.81
CA SER A 49 -19.32 11.42 -19.93
C SER A 49 -19.26 12.24 -18.64
N GLY A 50 -18.16 12.97 -18.38
CA GLY A 50 -17.96 13.72 -17.13
C GLY A 50 -17.75 12.87 -15.87
N ILE A 51 -17.52 11.55 -16.01
CA ILE A 51 -17.36 10.63 -14.88
C ILE A 51 -15.89 10.27 -14.72
N LEU A 52 -15.26 10.75 -13.65
CA LEU A 52 -13.92 10.36 -13.26
C LEU A 52 -13.94 9.07 -12.43
N LYS A 53 -13.34 8.00 -12.97
CA LYS A 53 -13.15 6.73 -12.25
C LYS A 53 -11.77 6.70 -11.59
N LEU A 54 -11.76 6.52 -10.27
CA LEU A 54 -10.56 6.23 -9.49
C LEU A 54 -10.51 4.72 -9.22
N ARG A 55 -9.39 4.04 -9.53
CA ARG A 55 -9.18 2.63 -9.16
C ARG A 55 -8.24 2.54 -7.96
N VAL A 56 -8.56 1.66 -7.02
CA VAL A 56 -7.63 1.27 -5.96
C VAL A 56 -6.99 -0.05 -6.36
N SER A 57 -5.67 -0.07 -6.44
CA SER A 57 -4.87 -1.30 -6.55
C SER A 57 -4.44 -1.70 -5.15
N ALA A 58 -4.87 -2.87 -4.69
CA ALA A 58 -4.43 -3.40 -3.39
C ALA A 58 -2.97 -3.85 -3.50
N GLY A 59 -2.16 -3.48 -2.51
CA GLY A 59 -0.83 -4.06 -2.34
C GLY A 59 -0.92 -5.34 -1.53
N GLU A 60 -0.37 -6.42 -2.06
CA GLU A 60 -0.35 -7.73 -1.40
C GLU A 60 1.08 -8.10 -1.00
N ILE A 61 1.22 -8.79 0.13
CA ILE A 61 2.52 -9.32 0.57
C ILE A 61 2.76 -10.62 -0.18
N GLY A 62 3.73 -10.63 -1.09
CA GLY A 62 4.10 -11.81 -1.87
C GLY A 62 4.95 -12.82 -1.09
N ASP A 63 6.00 -12.34 -0.41
CA ASP A 63 6.91 -13.17 0.39
C ASP A 63 7.47 -12.35 1.56
N ILE A 64 7.79 -13.04 2.67
CA ILE A 64 8.45 -12.46 3.85
C ILE A 64 9.75 -13.23 4.05
N ARG A 65 10.86 -12.55 3.75
CA ARG A 65 12.20 -13.10 3.91
C ARG A 65 12.88 -12.51 5.13
N TYR A 66 13.54 -13.37 5.90
CA TYR A 66 14.37 -12.96 7.00
C TYR A 66 15.84 -12.94 6.58
N GLU A 67 16.49 -11.78 6.67
CA GLU A 67 17.90 -11.62 6.31
C GLU A 67 18.72 -11.25 7.56
N GLU A 68 19.53 -12.19 8.04
CA GLU A 68 20.36 -12.04 9.25
C GLU A 68 21.73 -11.38 9.03
N LYS A 69 22.09 -11.12 7.78
CA LYS A 69 23.44 -10.68 7.42
C LYS A 69 23.44 -9.17 7.17
N ARG A 70 24.01 -8.41 8.10
CA ARG A 70 24.65 -7.13 7.77
C ARG A 70 26.13 -7.40 7.50
N ASP A 71 26.61 -6.99 6.33
CA ASP A 71 28.04 -6.99 5.99
C ASP A 71 28.75 -8.36 6.13
N GLY A 72 28.06 -9.45 5.76
CA GLY A 72 28.66 -10.79 5.70
C GLY A 72 28.96 -11.44 7.04
N LYS A 73 28.57 -10.85 8.17
CA LYS A 73 28.66 -11.45 9.50
C LYS A 73 27.25 -11.72 10.03
N SER A 74 27.00 -12.94 10.50
CA SER A 74 25.79 -13.25 11.25
C SER A 74 25.75 -12.34 12.46
N ALA A 75 24.70 -11.53 12.62
CA ALA A 75 24.56 -10.69 13.80
C ALA A 75 24.53 -11.60 15.04
N GLU A 76 25.50 -11.48 15.94
CA GLU A 76 25.44 -12.15 17.25
C GLU A 76 24.16 -11.72 17.95
N GLY A 77 23.27 -12.70 18.22
CA GLY A 77 21.92 -12.47 18.73
C GLY A 77 20.81 -12.50 17.66
N SER A 78 21.10 -13.00 16.45
CA SER A 78 20.10 -13.16 15.39
C SER A 78 19.00 -14.16 15.78
N ILE A 79 17.81 -13.94 15.21
CA ILE A 79 16.58 -14.66 15.54
C ILE A 79 16.70 -16.17 15.23
N SER A 80 17.66 -16.63 14.43
CA SER A 80 17.96 -18.06 14.25
C SER A 80 18.42 -18.77 15.53
N ALA A 81 18.93 -18.04 16.54
CA ALA A 81 19.18 -18.59 17.86
C ALA A 81 17.89 -18.82 18.68
N PHE A 82 16.81 -18.10 18.33
CA PHE A 82 15.49 -18.22 18.94
C PHE A 82 14.54 -18.84 17.92
N ASN A 83 14.35 -20.16 17.92
CA ASN A 83 13.44 -20.89 17.02
C ASN A 83 12.06 -20.21 16.88
N ASN A 84 11.93 -19.22 15.98
CA ASN A 84 10.90 -18.20 16.03
C ASN A 84 9.65 -18.74 15.33
N ASN A 85 8.99 -19.67 15.99
CA ASN A 85 7.64 -20.08 15.64
C ASN A 85 6.71 -18.91 15.92
N PHE A 86 6.49 -18.05 14.93
CA PHE A 86 5.40 -17.08 14.99
C PHE A 86 4.08 -17.86 15.08
N PRO A 87 3.29 -17.68 16.14
CA PRO A 87 2.02 -18.37 16.28
C PRO A 87 0.99 -17.68 15.37
N TYR A 88 0.93 -18.10 14.12
CA TYR A 88 -0.23 -17.83 13.27
C TYR A 88 -1.28 -18.92 13.51
N ILE A 89 -2.47 -18.51 13.92
CA ILE A 89 -3.63 -19.39 14.09
C ILE A 89 -4.07 -19.82 12.67
N GLY A 90 -3.54 -20.96 12.23
CA GLY A 90 -3.86 -21.56 10.94
C GLY A 90 -2.63 -21.68 10.04
N THR A 91 -2.16 -22.90 9.86
CA THR A 91 -1.05 -23.36 9.01
C THR A 91 0.38 -22.99 9.45
N LYS A 92 1.16 -24.06 9.68
CA LYS A 92 2.56 -24.04 10.10
C LYS A 92 3.42 -23.63 8.89
N PHE A 93 3.94 -22.41 8.87
CA PHE A 93 4.98 -22.01 7.93
C PHE A 93 6.35 -22.22 8.60
N SER A 94 7.13 -23.17 8.11
CA SER A 94 8.54 -23.30 8.49
C SER A 94 9.35 -22.25 7.75
N ILE A 95 10.05 -21.41 8.51
CA ILE A 95 11.06 -20.49 7.98
C ILE A 95 12.22 -21.37 7.53
N PHE A 96 12.38 -21.56 6.21
CA PHE A 96 13.61 -22.16 5.66
C PHE A 96 14.69 -21.09 5.68
N ALA A 97 15.60 -21.17 6.64
CA ALA A 97 16.88 -20.49 6.57
C ALA A 97 17.75 -21.25 5.56
N MET A 98 18.25 -20.56 4.54
CA MET A 98 19.22 -21.07 3.57
C MET A 98 20.60 -20.50 3.84
#